data_AF-A0A8I5R1S3-F1
#
_entry.id   AF-A0A8I5R1S3-F1
#
_cell.length_a   1.000
_cell.length_b   1.000
_cell.length_c   1.000
_cell.angle_alpha   90.00
_cell.angle_beta   90.00
_cell.angle_gamma   90.00
#
_symmetry.space_group_name_H-M   'P 1'
#
loop_
_entity.id
_entity.type
_entity.pdbx_description
1 polymer ?
#
loop_
_entity_poly.entity_id
_entity_poly.type
_entity_poly.pdbx_seq_one_letter_code
_entity_poly.pdbx_strand_id
1 'polypeptide(L)' 'MVRTKIWTLKKHFVGHPTNSDFELKTAELPPLKNGEVLLEALFLTVDPYMRYYLFPPSKH' A
#
# COMPACT_ATOMS: atom_id res chain seq x y z
N MET A 1 -5.24 -17.47 -12.56
CA MET A 1 -4.23 -16.68 -11.82
C MET A 1 -4.87 -15.35 -11.42
N VAL A 2 -4.71 -14.93 -10.17
CA VAL A 2 -5.39 -13.73 -9.65
C VAL A 2 -4.50 -12.51 -9.88
N ARG A 3 -5.08 -11.44 -10.45
CA ARG A 3 -4.42 -10.14 -10.61
C ARG A 3 -4.91 -9.19 -9.54
N THR A 4 -3.97 -8.61 -8.79
CA THR A 4 -4.25 -7.64 -7.73
C THR A 4 -3.77 -6.25 -8.11
N LYS A 5 -4.45 -5.22 -7.59
CA LYS A 5 -4.07 -3.81 -7.72
C LYS A 5 -3.56 -3.30 -6.39
N ILE A 6 -2.42 -2.63 -6.40
CA ILE A 6 -1.71 -2.18 -5.20
C ILE A 6 -1.40 -0.69 -5.34
N TRP A 7 -1.87 0.12 -4.38
CA TRP A 7 -1.38 1.48 -4.21
C TRP A 7 -0.07 1.46 -3.43
N THR A 8 0.99 1.97 -4.04
CA THR A 8 2.31 2.07 -3.42
C THR A 8 2.68 3.53 -3.20
N LEU A 9 3.43 3.81 -2.13
CA LEU A 9 4.03 5.12 -1.91
C LEU A 9 5.25 5.24 -2.84
N LYS A 10 5.15 6.10 -3.86
CA LYS A 10 6.21 6.36 -4.84
C LYS A 10 7.31 7.24 -4.27
N LYS A 11 6.95 8.22 -3.43
CA LYS A 11 7.88 9.14 -2.76
C LYS A 11 7.29 9.64 -1.45
N HIS A 12 8.14 10.06 -0.51
CA HIS A 12 7.68 10.67 0.73
C HIS A 12 6.98 12.01 0.49
N PHE A 13 5.97 12.30 1.31
CA PHE A 13 5.18 13.53 1.21
C PHE A 13 6.02 14.76 1.61
N VAL A 14 6.00 15.78 0.76
CA VAL A 14 6.52 17.13 1.06
C VAL A 14 5.32 18.05 1.22
N GLY A 15 5.04 18.49 2.46
CA GLY A 15 3.80 19.19 2.78
C GLY A 15 2.59 18.24 2.77
N HIS A 16 1.54 18.63 2.03
CA HIS A 16 0.34 17.80 1.84
C HIS A 16 0.57 16.71 0.78
N PRO A 17 0.01 15.49 0.97
CA PRO A 17 0.07 14.45 -0.05
C PRO A 17 -0.53 14.93 -1.39
N THR A 18 0.11 14.53 -2.47
CA THR A 18 -0.33 14.77 -3.85
C THR A 18 -0.55 13.45 -4.57
N ASN A 19 -1.33 13.45 -5.65
CA ASN A 19 -1.53 12.25 -6.47
C ASN A 19 -0.22 11.65 -6.99
N SER A 20 0.79 12.50 -7.24
CA SER A 20 2.11 12.08 -7.72
C SER A 20 2.95 11.30 -6.69
N ASP A 21 2.53 11.32 -5.43
CA ASP A 21 3.20 10.62 -4.34
C ASP A 21 2.84 9.13 -4.33
N PHE A 22 1.79 8.73 -5.06
CA PHE A 22 1.30 7.37 -5.12
C PHE A 22 1.42 6.79 -6.53
N GLU A 23 1.52 5.46 -6.61
CA GLU A 23 1.55 4.72 -7.86
C GLU A 23 0.68 3.47 -7.73
N LEU A 24 -0.23 3.28 -8.70
CA LEU A 24 -1.07 2.09 -8.82
C LEU A 24 -0.35 1.04 -9.66
N LYS A 25 -0.07 -0.11 -9.06
CA LYS A 25 0.57 -1.26 -9.73
C LYS A 25 -0.42 -2.40 -9.87
N THR A 26 -0.23 -3.20 -10.92
CA THR A 26 -0.92 -4.48 -11.10
C THR A 26 0.11 -5.59 -10.97
N ALA A 27 -0.21 -6.63 -10.20
CA ALA A 27 0.66 -7.79 -9.99
C ALA A 27 -0.15 -9.09 -10.04
N GLU A 28 0.51 -10.19 -10.37
CA GLU A 28 -0.07 -11.52 -10.32
C GLU A 28 0.30 -12.18 -8.99
N LEU A 29 -0.71 -12.69 -8.27
CA LEU A 29 -0.49 -13.35 -6.99
C LEU A 29 0.05 -14.78 -7.21
N PRO A 30 1.03 -15.22 -6.40
CA PRO A 30 1.50 -16.59 -6.43
C PRO A 30 0.40 -17.55 -5.92
N PRO A 31 0.52 -18.86 -6.20
CA PRO A 31 -0.32 -19.88 -5.58
C PRO A 31 -0.18 -19.84 -4.05
N LEU A 32 -1.28 -20.15 -3.35
CA LEU A 32 -1.30 -20.22 -1.88
C LEU A 32 -0.41 -21.36 -1.38
N LYS A 33 0.26 -21.12 -0.25
CA LYS A 33 0.95 -22.16 0.54
C LYS A 33 0.02 -22.70 1.62
N ASN A 34 0.40 -23.83 2.22
CA ASN A 34 -0.37 -24.45 3.29
C ASN A 34 -0.55 -23.49 4.46
N GLY A 35 -1.81 -23.25 4.85
CA GLY A 35 -2.18 -22.36 5.94
C GLY A 35 -2.36 -20.88 5.55
N GLU A 36 -2.09 -20.51 4.29
CA GLU A 36 -2.39 -19.16 3.78
C GLU A 36 -3.84 -19.07 3.28
N VAL A 37 -4.38 -17.86 3.24
CA VAL A 37 -5.71 -17.56 2.70
C VAL A 37 -5.62 -16.43 1.68
N LEU A 38 -6.48 -16.48 0.65
CA LEU A 38 -6.67 -15.40 -0.29
C LEU A 38 -7.86 -14.54 0.15
N LEU A 39 -7.63 -13.24 0.31
CA LEU A 39 -8.66 -12.27 0.70
C LEU A 39 -8.89 -11.26 -0.42
N GLU A 40 -10.14 -10.87 -0.61
CA GLU A 40 -10.53 -9.76 -1.49
C GLU A 40 -11.04 -8.60 -0.64
N ALA A 41 -10.48 -7.41 -0.84
CA ALA A 41 -10.86 -6.23 -0.09
C ALA A 41 -12.24 -5.73 -0.55
N LEU A 42 -13.22 -5.73 0.36
CA LEU A 42 -14.54 -5.14 0.10
C LEU A 42 -14.54 -3.62 0.37
N PHE A 43 -13.87 -3.22 1.46
CA PHE A 43 -13.76 -1.83 1.88
C PHE A 43 -12.35 -1.56 2.41
N LEU A 44 -11.83 -0.36 2.13
CA LEU A 44 -10.53 0.12 2.58
C LEU A 44 -10.76 1.40 3.40
N THR A 45 -10.15 1.47 4.58
CA THR A 45 -10.15 2.70 5.39
C THR A 45 -8.97 3.60 5.01
N VAL A 46 -9.14 4.90 5.22
CA VAL A 46 -8.07 5.90 5.15
C VAL A 46 -8.13 6.74 6.42
N ASP A 47 -7.06 6.72 7.20
CA ASP A 47 -7.05 7.26 8.56
C ASP A 47 -5.93 8.29 8.74
N PRO A 48 -6.11 9.33 9.61
CA PRO A 48 -5.11 10.36 9.81
C PRO A 48 -3.72 9.82 10.22
N TYR A 49 -3.68 8.70 10.95
CA TYR A 49 -2.42 8.11 11.41
C TYR A 49 -1.53 7.63 10.25
N MET A 50 -2.10 7.32 9.08
CA MET A 50 -1.36 6.85 7.91
C MET A 50 -0.33 7.89 7.43
N ARG A 51 -0.55 9.16 7.76
CA ARG A 51 0.41 10.24 7.50
C ARG A 51 1.73 10.05 8.24
N TYR A 52 1.71 9.48 9.44
CA TYR A 52 2.87 9.37 10.33
C TYR A 52 3.66 8.08 10.11
N TYR A 53 2.99 6.96 9.80
CA TYR A 53 3.68 5.67 9.56
C TYR A 53 4.53 5.66 8.29
N LEU A 54 4.26 6.56 7.34
CA LEU A 54 5.04 6.68 6.11
C LEU A 54 6.35 7.48 6.31
N PHE A 55 6.69 7.85 7.55
CA PHE A 55 8.01 8.34 7.92
C PHE A 55 8.75 7.28 8.75
N PRO A 56 9.85 6.69 8.26
CA PRO A 56 10.80 6.07 9.18
C PRO A 56 11.32 7.17 10.13
N PRO A 57 11.57 6.88 11.42
CA PRO A 57 12.23 7.83 12.29
C PRO A 57 13.54 8.24 11.62
N SER A 58 13.76 9.54 11.46
CA SER A 58 15.08 10.05 11.06
C SER A 58 16.09 9.42 12.00
N LYS A 59 17.05 8.68 11.44
CA LYS A 59 18.25 8.30 12.17
C LYS A 59 18.93 9.62 12.56
N HIS A 60 18.70 10.05 13.79
CA HIS A 60 19.63 10.91 14.51
C HIS A 60 20.83 10.07 14.91
#